data_AF-A0A2D8VG36-F1
#
_entry.id   AF-A0A2D8VG36-F1
#
_cell.length_a   1.000
_cell.length_b   1.000
_cell.length_c   1.000
_cell.angle_alpha   90.00
_cell.angle_beta   90.00
_cell.angle_gamma   90.00
#
_symmetry.space_group_name_H-M   'P 1'
#
loop_
_entity.id
_entity.type
_entity.pdbx_description
1 polymer ?
#
loop_
_entity_poly.entity_id
_entity_poly.type
_entity_poly.pdbx_seq_one_letter_code
_entity_poly.pdbx_strand_id
1 'polypeptide(L)'
;MNTASIALVFLAPLMLLMPRVGVSLPDQPPPDPAADAARFQAVTSQLDPGGTVHAYVSVEGDLTAIGGFVKSFMDDMRKFEQDVPQVDVPALLKVSGLDAISAAGASSVRIQDGFRNKIYLHVPEGPKAFLRIMGSQSKPFEVLKLAPAGSDLVVEQDLNLKVVYEAVLEAAGIMMGEEGKAMVQGAVKQPLPPPLTFTAEKVLADLDTQITVILDADPDKMVDLPDAEGIQIPQLSGAVMIDGLGWIADELVKAFEPMLAQGGNRAPPFKVVRNANWVGIQLAIDSETLSLKDRKEIKALGFETAMFAHHRPSGKLILASGKAFADKLFLPKPGLAQDPAFRKTMAGLPMEGMGLSYASPVFFSSLRKILRKTNELENDMQGESFVVGTMLDLTFPKNARGEGSVSTTTKNGMLFVANSAHSLKGSMAMSLASPMLMAGASVFSVNRAIEDFPEPVEVFEQDLPDAGHDHREFERIGD
;
A
#
# COMPACT_ATOMS: atom_id res chain seq x y z
N MET A 1 -16.60 39.08 18.82
CA MET A 1 -15.14 39.00 18.58
C MET A 1 -14.49 38.65 19.91
N ASN A 2 -14.10 37.39 20.07
CA ASN A 2 -13.61 36.86 21.35
C ASN A 2 -12.08 36.97 21.41
N THR A 3 -11.60 37.46 22.54
CA THR A 3 -10.21 37.77 22.90
C THR A 3 -9.27 36.56 22.98
N ALA A 4 -9.73 35.36 22.64
CA ALA A 4 -8.94 34.12 22.62
C ALA A 4 -8.03 33.98 21.39
N SER A 5 -8.31 34.64 20.27
CA SER A 5 -7.56 34.46 19.02
C SER A 5 -6.29 35.31 18.89
N ILE A 6 -6.06 36.28 19.79
CA ILE A 6 -4.87 37.16 19.72
C ILE A 6 -3.69 36.60 20.52
N ALA A 7 -3.92 35.69 21.48
CA ALA A 7 -2.87 35.14 22.33
C ALA A 7 -1.95 34.12 21.63
N LEU A 8 -2.44 33.37 20.62
CA LEU A 8 -1.62 32.35 19.94
C LEU A 8 -0.55 32.94 19.00
N VAL A 9 -0.77 34.15 18.46
CA VAL A 9 0.14 34.77 17.48
C VAL A 9 1.39 35.36 18.15
N PHE A 10 1.33 35.67 19.44
CA PHE A 10 2.47 36.22 20.20
C PHE A 10 3.33 35.16 20.93
N LEU A 11 2.95 33.88 20.90
CA LEU A 11 3.71 32.79 21.55
C LEU A 11 4.77 32.14 20.65
N ALA A 12 4.65 32.28 19.33
CA ALA A 12 5.61 31.71 18.37
C ALA A 12 7.05 32.28 18.49
N PRO A 13 7.28 33.58 18.77
CA PRO A 13 8.64 34.10 18.99
C PRO A 13 9.24 33.67 20.33
N LEU A 14 8.40 33.36 21.33
CA LEU A 14 8.87 32.98 22.68
C LEU A 14 9.44 31.55 22.70
N MET A 15 8.90 30.63 21.88
CA MET A 15 9.47 29.27 21.76
C MET A 15 10.86 29.24 21.10
N LEU A 16 11.23 30.26 20.31
CA LEU A 16 12.59 30.41 19.76
C LEU A 16 13.60 30.92 20.80
N LEU A 17 13.13 31.46 21.93
CA LEU A 17 13.94 32.02 23.03
C LEU A 17 14.00 31.11 24.27
N MET A 18 13.20 30.05 24.33
CA MET A 18 13.38 29.03 25.36
C MET A 18 14.66 28.23 25.07
N PRO A 19 15.48 27.90 26.08
CA PRO A 19 16.54 26.91 25.88
C PRO A 19 15.89 25.66 25.28
N ARG A 20 16.58 24.99 24.35
CA ARG A 20 16.14 23.68 23.85
C ARG A 20 16.11 22.73 25.04
N VAL A 21 14.97 22.64 25.72
CA VAL A 21 14.74 21.65 26.76
C VAL A 21 14.67 20.33 26.02
N GLY A 22 15.81 19.63 25.97
CA GLY A 22 15.84 18.27 25.45
C GLY A 22 14.87 17.43 26.26
N VAL A 23 14.00 16.69 25.59
CA VAL A 23 13.23 15.64 26.24
C VAL A 23 14.24 14.55 26.62
N SER A 24 14.54 14.42 27.90
CA SER A 24 15.34 13.32 28.41
C SER A 24 14.45 12.08 28.53
N LEU A 25 14.77 11.04 27.78
CA LEU A 25 14.17 9.73 28.00
C LEU A 25 14.75 9.15 29.31
N PRO A 26 13.91 8.65 30.24
CA PRO A 26 14.40 8.02 31.47
C PRO A 26 15.16 6.72 31.15
N ASP A 27 16.15 6.39 31.98
CA ASP A 27 16.89 5.11 31.95
C ASP A 27 17.63 4.78 30.63
N GLN A 28 18.11 5.80 29.91
CA GLN A 28 19.00 5.56 28.76
C GLN A 28 20.29 4.86 29.21
N PRO A 29 20.68 3.75 28.55
CA PRO A 29 21.98 3.14 28.80
C PRO A 29 23.10 4.15 28.50
N PRO A 30 24.24 4.09 29.22
CA PRO A 30 25.35 4.97 28.95
C PRO A 30 25.84 4.77 27.50
N PRO A 31 26.20 5.84 26.79
CA PRO A 31 26.69 5.73 25.41
C PRO A 31 27.93 4.84 25.35
N ASP A 32 28.01 3.99 24.33
CA ASP A 32 29.20 3.20 23.98
C ASP A 32 29.83 3.82 22.73
N PRO A 33 30.88 4.66 22.88
CA PRO A 33 31.44 5.40 21.74
C PRO A 33 31.96 4.51 20.63
N ALA A 34 32.43 3.29 20.94
CA ALA A 34 32.96 2.38 19.93
C ALA A 34 31.82 1.72 19.14
N ALA A 35 30.78 1.25 19.83
CA ALA A 35 29.59 0.70 19.19
C ALA A 35 28.83 1.77 18.39
N ASP A 36 28.70 2.98 18.92
CA ASP A 36 28.04 4.10 18.26
C ASP A 36 28.81 4.54 17.00
N ALA A 37 30.14 4.60 17.05
CA ALA A 37 30.96 4.90 15.89
C ALA A 37 30.83 3.83 14.79
N ALA A 38 30.84 2.55 15.18
CA ALA A 38 30.65 1.44 14.24
C ALA A 38 29.25 1.49 13.59
N ARG A 39 28.20 1.75 14.38
CA ARG A 39 26.81 1.90 13.90
C ARG A 39 26.66 3.10 12.97
N PHE A 40 27.25 4.23 13.33
CA PHE A 40 27.30 5.42 12.49
C PHE A 40 27.94 5.11 11.14
N GLN A 41 29.11 4.45 11.13
CA GLN A 41 29.79 4.08 9.89
C GLN A 41 28.96 3.09 9.06
N ALA A 42 28.37 2.07 9.70
CA ALA A 42 27.54 1.07 9.02
C ALA A 42 26.37 1.74 8.29
N VAL A 43 25.67 2.67 8.94
CA VAL A 43 24.55 3.41 8.33
C VAL A 43 25.02 4.39 7.27
N THR A 44 25.96 5.28 7.60
CA THR A 44 26.37 6.36 6.70
C THR A 44 27.08 5.86 5.45
N SER A 45 27.71 4.69 5.49
CA SER A 45 28.28 4.03 4.29
C SER A 45 27.25 3.68 3.21
N GLN A 46 25.97 3.56 3.59
CA GLN A 46 24.87 3.26 2.66
C GLN A 46 24.27 4.54 2.06
N LEU A 47 24.54 5.69 2.66
CA LEU A 47 23.94 6.98 2.31
C LEU A 47 24.82 7.76 1.34
N ASP A 48 24.20 8.66 0.58
CA ASP A 48 24.92 9.54 -0.32
C ASP A 48 25.38 10.82 0.44
N PRO A 49 26.69 11.17 0.40
CA PRO A 49 27.19 12.41 0.98
C PRO A 49 26.89 13.62 0.09
N GLY A 50 26.95 14.83 0.67
CA GLY A 50 26.88 16.10 -0.10
C GLY A 50 25.48 16.51 -0.59
N GLY A 51 24.43 15.92 -0.01
CA GLY A 51 23.03 16.18 -0.36
C GLY A 51 22.34 17.29 0.44
N THR A 52 21.08 17.56 0.10
CA THR A 52 20.20 18.46 0.87
C THR A 52 19.66 17.82 2.15
N VAL A 53 19.75 16.50 2.25
CA VAL A 53 19.49 15.71 3.45
C VAL A 53 20.65 14.77 3.66
N HIS A 54 21.15 14.72 4.88
CA HIS A 54 22.02 13.67 5.39
C HIS A 54 21.76 13.55 6.89
N ALA A 55 21.12 12.47 7.30
CA ALA A 55 20.66 12.27 8.66
C ALA A 55 21.02 10.87 9.15
N TYR A 56 21.36 10.79 10.42
CA TYR A 56 21.61 9.56 11.15
C TYR A 56 20.91 9.67 12.49
N VAL A 57 20.26 8.59 12.90
CA VAL A 57 19.68 8.44 14.23
C VAL A 57 20.00 7.05 14.75
N SER A 58 20.62 7.00 15.93
CA SER A 58 20.72 5.78 16.72
C SER A 58 19.47 5.66 17.56
N VAL A 59 18.88 4.47 17.63
CA VAL A 59 17.71 4.19 18.48
C VAL A 59 17.96 3.00 19.42
N GLU A 60 19.18 2.45 19.40
CA GLU A 60 19.62 1.39 20.32
C GLU A 60 19.46 1.86 21.77
N GLY A 61 18.68 1.12 22.57
CA GLY A 61 18.40 1.45 23.97
C GLY A 61 17.26 2.46 24.17
N ASP A 62 16.89 3.24 23.15
CA ASP A 62 15.85 4.28 23.26
C ASP A 62 14.43 3.70 23.17
N LEU A 63 14.24 2.60 22.44
CA LEU A 63 12.92 1.96 22.28
C LEU A 63 12.36 1.42 23.61
N THR A 64 13.23 0.95 24.51
CA THR A 64 12.84 0.54 25.87
C THR A 64 12.37 1.75 26.67
N ALA A 65 13.08 2.89 26.56
CA ALA A 65 12.71 4.12 27.25
C ALA A 65 11.42 4.74 26.69
N ILE A 66 11.22 4.72 25.37
CA ILE A 66 9.97 5.13 24.70
C ILE A 66 8.81 4.23 25.12
N GLY A 67 9.02 2.90 25.11
CA GLY A 67 8.02 1.94 25.58
C GLY A 67 7.64 2.16 27.04
N GLY A 68 8.62 2.46 27.90
CA GLY A 68 8.41 2.84 29.30
C GLY A 68 7.61 4.13 29.47
N PHE A 69 7.93 5.16 28.67
CA PHE A 69 7.21 6.44 28.68
C PHE A 69 5.75 6.29 28.26
N VAL A 70 5.48 5.60 27.13
CA VAL A 70 4.10 5.36 26.66
C VAL A 70 3.32 4.54 27.68
N LYS A 71 3.93 3.51 28.28
CA LYS A 71 3.31 2.74 29.36
C LYS A 71 2.97 3.64 30.56
N SER A 72 3.89 4.48 31.02
CA SER A 72 3.64 5.41 32.12
C SER A 72 2.50 6.37 31.81
N PHE A 73 2.46 6.92 30.59
CA PHE A 73 1.40 7.80 30.14
C PHE A 73 0.03 7.10 30.11
N MET A 74 -0.05 5.87 29.60
CA MET A 74 -1.29 5.08 29.62
C MET A 74 -1.72 4.67 31.04
N ASP A 75 -0.78 4.32 31.90
CA ASP A 75 -1.03 4.03 33.33
C ASP A 75 -1.57 5.27 34.05
N ASP A 76 -1.11 6.47 33.67
CA ASP A 76 -1.60 7.75 34.19
C ASP A 76 -2.99 8.11 33.62
N MET A 77 -3.23 7.93 32.32
CA MET A 77 -4.56 8.15 31.73
C MET A 77 -5.63 7.23 32.33
N ARG A 78 -5.27 5.98 32.68
CA ARG A 78 -6.15 5.04 33.40
C ARG A 78 -6.62 5.55 34.76
N LYS A 79 -5.93 6.51 35.36
CA LYS A 79 -6.38 7.15 36.62
C LYS A 79 -7.55 8.10 36.39
N PHE A 80 -7.76 8.56 35.16
CA PHE A 80 -8.76 9.55 34.79
C PHE A 80 -9.87 8.96 33.89
N GLU A 81 -9.57 7.90 33.13
CA GLU A 81 -10.49 7.27 32.18
C GLU A 81 -10.38 5.73 32.27
N GLN A 82 -11.45 5.07 32.72
CA GLN A 82 -11.42 3.63 33.06
C GLN A 82 -11.39 2.69 31.83
N ASP A 83 -11.78 3.17 30.65
CA ASP A 83 -11.87 2.37 29.42
C ASP A 83 -10.56 2.29 28.62
N VAL A 84 -9.46 2.84 29.14
CA VAL A 84 -8.16 2.72 28.47
C VAL A 84 -7.65 1.27 28.60
N PRO A 85 -7.49 0.53 27.48
CA PRO A 85 -7.13 -0.89 27.53
C PRO A 85 -5.75 -1.11 28.17
N GLN A 86 -5.58 -2.26 28.85
CA GLN A 86 -4.27 -2.73 29.27
C GLN A 86 -3.52 -3.26 28.05
N VAL A 87 -2.56 -2.46 27.58
CA VAL A 87 -1.70 -2.81 26.45
C VAL A 87 -0.27 -2.91 26.94
N ASP A 88 0.37 -4.06 26.70
CA ASP A 88 1.81 -4.24 26.93
C ASP A 88 2.58 -3.63 25.74
N VAL A 89 2.89 -2.34 25.84
CA VAL A 89 3.60 -1.58 24.80
C VAL A 89 4.98 -2.18 24.48
N PRO A 90 5.83 -2.56 25.48
CA PRO A 90 7.04 -3.33 25.20
C PRO A 90 6.81 -4.63 24.41
N ALA A 91 5.76 -5.40 24.75
CA ALA A 91 5.42 -6.59 23.99
C ALA A 91 4.99 -6.24 22.55
N LEU A 92 4.19 -5.19 22.33
CA LEU A 92 3.81 -4.75 20.99
C LEU A 92 4.99 -4.27 20.14
N LEU A 93 5.94 -3.54 20.74
CA LEU A 93 7.17 -3.12 20.05
C LEU A 93 7.98 -4.34 19.59
N LYS A 94 8.08 -5.37 20.44
CA LYS A 94 8.74 -6.63 20.12
C LYS A 94 8.01 -7.42 19.02
N VAL A 95 6.68 -7.52 19.11
CA VAL A 95 5.84 -8.16 18.07
C VAL A 95 5.90 -7.38 16.76
N SER A 96 6.15 -6.08 16.78
CA SER A 96 6.33 -5.31 15.55
C SER A 96 7.69 -5.52 14.87
N GLY A 97 8.68 -6.05 15.61
CA GLY A 97 10.07 -6.18 15.15
C GLY A 97 10.83 -4.85 15.11
N LEU A 98 10.24 -3.78 15.64
CA LEU A 98 10.88 -2.45 15.73
C LEU A 98 12.11 -2.44 16.62
N ASP A 99 12.15 -3.31 17.62
CA ASP A 99 13.27 -3.54 18.52
C ASP A 99 14.53 -4.06 17.79
N ALA A 100 14.38 -4.62 16.59
CA ALA A 100 15.51 -5.05 15.78
C ALA A 100 16.24 -3.88 15.08
N ILE A 101 15.61 -2.70 14.99
CA ILE A 101 16.23 -1.52 14.38
C ILE A 101 17.15 -0.87 15.41
N SER A 102 18.44 -0.88 15.10
CA SER A 102 19.46 -0.25 15.98
C SER A 102 19.77 1.19 15.59
N ALA A 103 19.64 1.52 14.29
CA ALA A 103 19.77 2.86 13.76
C ALA A 103 19.05 3.01 12.42
N ALA A 104 18.78 4.25 12.05
CA ALA A 104 18.28 4.62 10.74
C ALA A 104 19.10 5.76 10.15
N GLY A 105 19.13 5.80 8.82
CA GLY A 105 19.80 6.85 8.06
C GLY A 105 18.97 7.29 6.88
N ALA A 106 19.11 8.56 6.50
CA ALA A 106 18.46 9.11 5.33
C ALA A 106 19.39 10.07 4.58
N SER A 107 19.35 10.05 3.26
CA SER A 107 20.04 11.04 2.42
C SER A 107 19.22 11.42 1.20
N SER A 108 19.47 12.63 0.70
CA SER A 108 18.83 13.15 -0.51
C SER A 108 19.84 13.98 -1.29
N VAL A 109 20.31 13.48 -2.43
CA VAL A 109 21.25 14.18 -3.31
C VAL A 109 20.57 14.61 -4.60
N ARG A 110 20.94 15.78 -5.11
CA ARG A 110 20.45 16.25 -6.40
C ARG A 110 21.05 15.41 -7.52
N ILE A 111 20.21 14.91 -8.41
CA ILE A 111 20.61 14.29 -9.68
C ILE A 111 20.11 15.17 -10.82
N GLN A 112 20.51 14.85 -12.06
CA GLN A 112 20.26 15.70 -13.23
C GLN A 112 18.81 16.19 -13.32
N ASP A 113 17.84 15.30 -13.10
CA ASP A 113 16.41 15.61 -13.24
C ASP A 113 15.63 15.59 -11.92
N GLY A 114 16.24 15.70 -10.73
CA GLY A 114 15.51 15.66 -9.45
C GLY A 114 16.37 15.24 -8.26
N PHE A 115 15.90 14.30 -7.45
CA PHE A 115 16.64 13.80 -6.28
C PHE A 115 16.78 12.28 -6.29
N ARG A 116 17.94 11.82 -5.82
CA ARG A 116 18.11 10.45 -5.34
C ARG A 116 17.98 10.46 -3.83
N ASN A 117 17.01 9.71 -3.35
CA ASN A 117 16.67 9.57 -1.95
C ASN A 117 17.09 8.16 -1.50
N LYS A 118 17.73 8.08 -0.34
CA LYS A 118 18.05 6.81 0.30
C LYS A 118 17.56 6.82 1.73
N ILE A 119 16.98 5.69 2.15
CA ILE A 119 16.70 5.39 3.55
C ILE A 119 17.33 4.05 3.85
N TYR A 120 18.03 3.97 4.97
CA TYR A 120 18.66 2.73 5.42
C TYR A 120 18.22 2.43 6.84
N LEU A 121 17.70 1.22 7.05
CA LEU A 121 17.38 0.68 8.37
C LEU A 121 18.48 -0.32 8.75
N HIS A 122 19.22 -0.03 9.81
CA HIS A 122 20.26 -0.92 10.31
C HIS A 122 19.65 -1.95 11.26
N VAL A 123 19.60 -3.18 10.77
CA VAL A 123 18.97 -4.32 11.43
C VAL A 123 20.02 -5.44 11.50
N PRO A 124 20.98 -5.37 12.43
CA PRO A 124 22.18 -6.21 12.41
C PRO A 124 21.88 -7.70 12.61
N GLU A 125 20.79 -8.03 13.30
CA GLU A 125 20.30 -9.40 13.49
C GLU A 125 19.34 -9.86 12.38
N GLY A 126 19.09 -9.02 11.38
CA GLY A 126 18.12 -9.23 10.31
C GLY A 126 16.69 -8.82 10.67
N PRO A 127 15.83 -8.58 9.66
CA PRO A 127 14.44 -8.16 9.86
C PRO A 127 13.66 -9.21 10.66
N LYS A 128 12.91 -8.74 11.67
CA LYS A 128 12.03 -9.56 12.52
C LYS A 128 10.58 -9.11 12.37
N ALA A 129 9.65 -10.02 12.68
CA ALA A 129 8.21 -9.79 12.65
C ALA A 129 7.77 -8.95 11.44
N PHE A 130 7.02 -7.84 11.61
CA PHE A 130 6.48 -7.07 10.48
C PHE A 130 7.53 -6.56 9.48
N LEU A 131 8.80 -6.39 9.86
CA LEU A 131 9.86 -6.04 8.91
C LEU A 131 10.12 -7.15 7.88
N ARG A 132 9.76 -8.41 8.19
CA ARG A 132 9.85 -9.55 7.26
C ARG A 132 8.74 -9.55 6.21
N ILE A 133 7.64 -8.81 6.42
CA ILE A 133 6.51 -8.78 5.46
C ILE A 133 6.99 -8.36 4.09
N MET A 134 7.91 -7.41 3.99
CA MET A 134 8.39 -6.89 2.71
C MET A 134 9.33 -7.85 1.95
N GLY A 135 9.46 -9.09 2.39
CA GLY A 135 10.40 -10.06 1.85
C GLY A 135 11.76 -10.01 2.55
N SER A 136 12.52 -11.08 2.39
CA SER A 136 13.80 -11.28 3.10
C SER A 136 15.01 -11.44 2.18
N GLN A 137 14.78 -11.58 0.85
CA GLN A 137 15.83 -11.84 -0.13
C GLN A 137 15.71 -10.89 -1.31
N SER A 138 16.86 -10.43 -1.79
CA SER A 138 16.94 -9.63 -3.01
C SER A 138 17.08 -10.56 -4.20
N LYS A 139 16.24 -10.39 -5.22
CA LYS A 139 16.26 -11.20 -6.46
C LYS A 139 16.09 -10.31 -7.69
N PRO A 140 16.50 -10.78 -8.89
CA PRO A 140 16.23 -10.05 -10.12
C PRO A 140 14.73 -9.87 -10.34
N PHE A 141 14.32 -8.66 -10.71
CA PHE A 141 12.91 -8.35 -10.94
C PHE A 141 12.37 -9.04 -12.20
N GLU A 142 11.30 -9.82 -12.06
CA GLU A 142 10.63 -10.50 -13.17
C GLU A 142 9.90 -9.50 -14.08
N VAL A 143 9.33 -8.46 -13.48
CA VAL A 143 8.49 -7.47 -14.12
C VAL A 143 9.21 -6.71 -15.24
N LEU A 144 10.54 -6.65 -15.18
CA LEU A 144 11.39 -6.04 -16.22
C LEU A 144 11.27 -6.71 -17.59
N LYS A 145 10.91 -8.00 -17.61
CA LYS A 145 10.65 -8.78 -18.82
C LYS A 145 9.16 -8.93 -19.08
N LEU A 146 8.36 -9.03 -18.01
CA LEU A 146 6.93 -9.27 -18.07
C LEU A 146 6.15 -8.04 -18.54
N ALA A 147 6.45 -6.86 -17.99
CA ALA A 147 5.84 -5.60 -18.39
C ALA A 147 6.31 -5.19 -19.79
N PRO A 148 5.39 -4.83 -20.70
CA PRO A 148 5.75 -4.21 -21.97
C PRO A 148 6.63 -2.96 -21.80
N ALA A 149 7.50 -2.70 -22.76
CA ALA A 149 8.04 -1.36 -22.94
C ALA A 149 6.88 -0.37 -23.15
N GLY A 150 7.01 0.84 -22.60
CA GLY A 150 5.93 1.83 -22.55
C GLY A 150 4.92 1.68 -21.41
N SER A 151 5.03 0.67 -20.53
CA SER A 151 4.15 0.60 -19.34
C SER A 151 4.31 1.84 -18.45
N ASP A 152 3.18 2.30 -17.89
CA ASP A 152 3.08 3.58 -17.22
C ASP A 152 3.23 3.50 -15.71
N LEU A 153 2.67 2.46 -15.09
CA LEU A 153 2.86 2.17 -13.68
C LEU A 153 3.20 0.69 -13.54
N VAL A 154 4.29 0.41 -12.83
CA VAL A 154 4.79 -0.93 -12.61
C VAL A 154 5.20 -1.07 -11.15
N VAL A 155 4.67 -2.07 -10.47
CA VAL A 155 5.03 -2.44 -9.10
C VAL A 155 5.32 -3.93 -9.06
N GLU A 156 6.43 -4.32 -8.46
CA GLU A 156 6.73 -5.70 -8.09
C GLU A 156 7.13 -5.68 -6.61
N GLN A 157 6.50 -6.50 -5.77
CA GLN A 157 6.78 -6.55 -4.34
C GLN A 157 6.70 -8.00 -3.85
N ASP A 158 7.78 -8.46 -3.23
CA ASP A 158 7.80 -9.71 -2.48
C ASP A 158 7.11 -9.50 -1.14
N LEU A 159 6.21 -10.41 -0.80
CA LEU A 159 5.47 -10.41 0.45
C LEU A 159 5.60 -11.74 1.17
N ASN A 160 6.02 -11.68 2.44
CA ASN A 160 5.92 -12.80 3.36
C ASN A 160 4.67 -12.61 4.22
N LEU A 161 3.51 -13.06 3.72
CA LEU A 161 2.26 -12.89 4.47
C LEU A 161 2.08 -13.97 5.54
N LYS A 162 2.91 -15.02 5.58
CA LYS A 162 2.94 -15.95 6.73
C LYS A 162 3.27 -15.23 8.02
N VAL A 163 4.14 -14.22 7.95
CA VAL A 163 4.46 -13.33 9.07
C VAL A 163 3.23 -12.59 9.59
N VAL A 164 2.28 -12.20 8.72
CA VAL A 164 1.02 -11.55 9.16
C VAL A 164 0.22 -12.53 10.02
N TYR A 165 0.11 -13.79 9.58
CA TYR A 165 -0.57 -14.83 10.34
C TYR A 165 0.13 -15.14 11.68
N GLU A 166 1.46 -15.26 11.66
CA GLU A 166 2.29 -15.41 12.88
C GLU A 166 2.00 -14.26 13.87
N ALA A 167 1.99 -13.01 13.39
CA ALA A 167 1.74 -11.83 14.21
C ALA A 167 0.30 -11.78 14.76
N VAL A 168 -0.71 -12.14 13.95
CA VAL A 168 -2.11 -12.22 14.43
C VAL A 168 -2.25 -13.30 15.50
N LEU A 169 -1.60 -14.46 15.33
CA LEU A 169 -1.58 -15.51 16.35
C LEU A 169 -0.90 -15.05 17.63
N GLU A 170 0.25 -14.39 17.54
CA GLU A 170 0.98 -13.87 18.71
C GLU A 170 0.16 -12.80 19.43
N ALA A 171 -0.44 -11.85 18.71
CA ALA A 171 -1.31 -10.82 19.27
C ALA A 171 -2.53 -11.42 19.98
N ALA A 172 -3.20 -12.40 19.36
CA ALA A 172 -4.31 -13.12 19.99
C ALA A 172 -3.86 -13.85 21.26
N GLY A 173 -2.64 -14.41 21.26
CA GLY A 173 -2.01 -15.01 22.42
C GLY A 173 -1.74 -14.03 23.57
N ILE A 174 -1.30 -12.82 23.26
CA ILE A 174 -1.05 -11.75 24.24
C ILE A 174 -2.37 -11.27 24.86
N MET A 175 -3.42 -11.08 24.03
CA MET A 175 -4.68 -10.51 24.48
C MET A 175 -5.58 -11.53 25.20
N MET A 176 -5.61 -12.78 24.75
CA MET A 176 -6.59 -13.79 25.17
C MET A 176 -5.96 -15.14 25.58
N GLY A 177 -4.64 -15.21 25.70
CA GLY A 177 -3.93 -16.44 26.05
C GLY A 177 -4.00 -17.53 24.98
N GLU A 178 -3.77 -18.78 25.37
CA GLU A 178 -3.81 -19.93 24.46
C GLU A 178 -5.19 -20.16 23.82
N GLU A 179 -6.27 -19.73 24.49
CA GLU A 179 -7.62 -19.74 23.92
C GLU A 179 -7.74 -18.80 22.71
N GLY A 180 -7.14 -17.61 22.79
CA GLY A 180 -7.05 -16.68 21.65
C GLY A 180 -6.38 -17.28 20.43
N LYS A 181 -5.24 -17.94 20.64
CA LYS A 181 -4.53 -18.65 19.56
C LYS A 181 -5.38 -19.76 18.96
N ALA A 182 -6.01 -20.57 19.80
CA ALA A 182 -6.87 -21.67 19.37
C ALA A 182 -8.08 -21.17 18.56
N MET A 183 -8.67 -20.02 18.93
CA MET A 183 -9.76 -19.40 18.17
C MET A 183 -9.31 -18.99 16.76
N VAL A 184 -8.18 -18.29 16.64
CA VAL A 184 -7.63 -17.90 15.32
C VAL A 184 -7.30 -19.13 14.48
N GLN A 185 -6.65 -20.14 15.07
CA GLN A 185 -6.34 -21.41 14.38
C GLN A 185 -7.59 -22.16 13.95
N GLY A 186 -8.64 -22.16 14.77
CA GLY A 186 -9.93 -22.75 14.45
C GLY A 186 -10.60 -22.03 13.27
N ALA A 187 -10.60 -20.69 13.29
CA ALA A 187 -11.22 -19.87 12.24
C ALA A 187 -10.56 -20.09 10.88
N VAL A 188 -9.23 -20.11 10.79
CA VAL A 188 -8.55 -20.28 9.49
C VAL A 188 -8.70 -21.68 8.90
N LYS A 189 -9.02 -22.68 9.73
CA LYS A 189 -9.30 -24.06 9.32
C LYS A 189 -10.71 -24.27 8.79
N GLN A 190 -11.62 -23.33 9.04
CA GLN A 190 -12.95 -23.42 8.46
C GLN A 190 -12.87 -23.18 6.96
N PRO A 191 -13.65 -23.94 6.16
CA PRO A 191 -13.85 -23.61 4.76
C PRO A 191 -14.39 -22.18 4.65
N LEU A 192 -13.94 -21.46 3.62
CA LEU A 192 -14.57 -20.19 3.29
C LEU A 192 -16.05 -20.39 2.97
N PRO A 193 -16.89 -19.34 3.09
CA PRO A 193 -18.32 -19.45 2.80
C PRO A 193 -18.58 -20.07 1.42
N PRO A 194 -19.63 -20.90 1.28
CA PRO A 194 -20.03 -21.42 -0.03
C PRO A 194 -20.15 -20.29 -1.06
N PRO A 195 -19.71 -20.50 -2.31
CA PRO A 195 -19.43 -21.80 -2.92
C PRO A 195 -17.96 -22.24 -2.84
N LEU A 196 -17.11 -21.54 -2.07
CA LEU A 196 -15.70 -21.87 -1.93
C LEU A 196 -15.52 -23.10 -1.01
N THR A 197 -14.59 -23.98 -1.36
CA THR A 197 -14.35 -25.24 -0.65
C THR A 197 -13.00 -25.31 0.05
N PHE A 198 -12.15 -24.29 -0.15
CA PHE A 198 -10.83 -24.20 0.47
C PHE A 198 -10.86 -23.36 1.74
N THR A 199 -9.86 -23.55 2.60
CA THR A 199 -9.72 -22.88 3.89
C THR A 199 -8.83 -21.63 3.77
N ALA A 200 -8.98 -20.68 4.69
CA ALA A 200 -8.05 -19.56 4.78
C ALA A 200 -6.61 -20.03 5.11
N GLU A 201 -6.47 -21.12 5.88
CA GLU A 201 -5.19 -21.77 6.17
C GLU A 201 -4.47 -22.20 4.88
N LYS A 202 -5.17 -22.77 3.91
CA LYS A 202 -4.57 -23.16 2.62
C LYS A 202 -4.04 -21.95 1.88
N VAL A 203 -4.80 -20.85 1.85
CA VAL A 203 -4.35 -19.60 1.24
C VAL A 203 -3.07 -19.14 1.95
N LEU A 204 -3.12 -18.94 3.27
CA LEU A 204 -2.01 -18.48 4.11
C LEU A 204 -0.74 -19.32 3.95
N ALA A 205 -0.86 -20.64 3.84
CA ALA A 205 0.28 -21.55 3.63
C ALA A 205 1.03 -21.27 2.32
N ASP A 206 0.34 -20.78 1.30
CA ASP A 206 0.87 -20.47 -0.02
C ASP A 206 1.21 -18.96 -0.20
N LEU A 207 1.01 -18.10 0.82
CA LEU A 207 1.16 -16.64 0.70
C LEU A 207 2.60 -16.08 0.87
N ASP A 208 3.63 -16.91 0.74
CA ASP A 208 4.97 -16.36 0.43
C ASP A 208 4.99 -16.04 -1.06
N THR A 209 4.53 -14.84 -1.41
CA THR A 209 4.14 -14.51 -2.77
C THR A 209 4.83 -13.25 -3.26
N GLN A 210 4.71 -13.02 -4.56
CA GLN A 210 5.07 -11.78 -5.21
C GLN A 210 3.79 -11.18 -5.79
N ILE A 211 3.54 -9.92 -5.44
CA ILE A 211 2.50 -9.11 -6.09
C ILE A 211 3.14 -8.30 -7.19
N THR A 212 2.55 -8.37 -8.38
CA THR A 212 2.95 -7.54 -9.51
C THR A 212 1.75 -6.76 -10.02
N VAL A 213 1.90 -5.45 -10.17
CA VAL A 213 0.91 -4.54 -10.76
C VAL A 213 1.54 -3.93 -12.01
N ILE A 214 0.83 -4.01 -13.13
CA ILE A 214 1.22 -3.36 -14.39
C ILE A 214 0.01 -2.59 -14.90
N LEU A 215 0.20 -1.31 -15.20
CA LEU A 215 -0.81 -0.43 -15.76
C LEU A 215 -0.22 0.37 -16.92
N ASP A 216 -1.05 0.53 -17.95
CA ASP A 216 -0.79 1.19 -19.23
C ASP A 216 -1.97 2.14 -19.46
N ALA A 217 -1.71 3.44 -19.50
CA ALA A 217 -2.72 4.46 -19.73
C ALA A 217 -2.63 4.90 -21.18
N ASP A 218 -3.73 4.80 -21.93
CA ASP A 218 -3.77 5.23 -23.33
C ASP A 218 -4.23 6.70 -23.41
N PRO A 219 -3.32 7.69 -23.51
CA PRO A 219 -3.68 9.10 -23.55
C PRO A 219 -4.43 9.49 -24.82
N ASP A 220 -4.38 8.66 -25.87
CA ASP A 220 -5.09 8.90 -27.13
C ASP A 220 -6.55 8.43 -27.06
N LYS A 221 -6.90 7.65 -26.03
CA LYS A 221 -8.28 7.19 -25.78
C LYS A 221 -8.77 7.71 -24.44
N MET A 222 -9.40 8.87 -24.47
CA MET A 222 -10.05 9.45 -23.30
C MET A 222 -11.48 8.89 -23.14
N VAL A 223 -11.86 8.53 -21.92
CA VAL A 223 -13.17 7.98 -21.57
C VAL A 223 -13.79 8.81 -20.45
N ASP A 224 -15.11 9.01 -20.50
CA ASP A 224 -15.82 9.72 -19.43
C ASP A 224 -15.83 8.86 -18.17
N LEU A 225 -15.45 9.44 -17.03
CA LEU A 225 -15.46 8.75 -15.75
C LEU A 225 -16.92 8.55 -15.30
N PRO A 226 -17.34 7.32 -14.97
CA PRO A 226 -18.68 7.09 -14.42
C PRO A 226 -18.92 7.95 -13.18
N ASP A 227 -20.13 8.49 -13.06
CA ASP A 227 -20.57 9.35 -11.96
C ASP A 227 -19.78 10.67 -11.76
N ALA A 228 -18.94 11.08 -12.72
CA ALA A 228 -18.25 12.37 -12.70
C ALA A 228 -18.37 13.14 -14.03
N GLU A 229 -19.41 13.98 -14.13
CA GLU A 229 -19.68 14.76 -15.34
C GLU A 229 -18.52 15.69 -15.72
N GLY A 230 -18.15 15.66 -17.00
CA GLY A 230 -17.08 16.50 -17.53
C GLY A 230 -15.67 16.00 -17.20
N ILE A 231 -15.49 14.93 -16.42
CA ILE A 231 -14.17 14.34 -16.15
C ILE A 231 -13.89 13.23 -17.16
N GLN A 232 -12.73 13.35 -17.82
CA GLN A 232 -12.25 12.34 -18.75
C GLN A 232 -10.89 11.82 -18.27
N ILE A 233 -10.75 10.50 -18.27
CA ILE A 233 -9.51 9.81 -17.92
C ILE A 233 -9.00 9.04 -19.15
N PRO A 234 -7.69 8.82 -19.31
CA PRO A 234 -7.20 7.91 -20.34
C PRO A 234 -7.73 6.50 -20.04
N GLN A 235 -8.02 5.73 -21.08
CA GLN A 235 -8.41 4.34 -20.94
C GLN A 235 -7.26 3.58 -20.28
N LEU A 236 -7.56 2.88 -19.19
CA LEU A 236 -6.57 2.15 -18.40
C LEU A 236 -6.61 0.68 -18.77
N SER A 237 -5.47 0.13 -19.17
CA SER A 237 -5.27 -1.32 -19.26
C SER A 237 -4.30 -1.75 -18.18
N GLY A 238 -4.74 -2.62 -17.29
CA GLY A 238 -3.90 -3.10 -16.20
C GLY A 238 -4.11 -4.56 -15.86
N ALA A 239 -3.15 -5.10 -15.10
CA ALA A 239 -3.23 -6.40 -14.47
C ALA A 239 -2.57 -6.37 -13.09
N VAL A 240 -3.19 -7.07 -12.15
CA VAL A 240 -2.62 -7.46 -10.86
C VAL A 240 -2.36 -8.96 -10.92
N MET A 241 -1.17 -9.37 -10.51
CA MET A 241 -0.72 -10.76 -10.53
C MET A 241 -0.21 -11.16 -9.16
N ILE A 242 -0.55 -12.37 -8.73
CA ILE A 242 -0.11 -12.95 -7.46
C ILE A 242 0.48 -14.32 -7.72
N ASP A 243 1.73 -14.50 -7.32
CA ASP A 243 2.46 -15.75 -7.51
C ASP A 243 1.95 -16.87 -6.60
N GLY A 244 1.97 -18.10 -7.11
CA GLY A 244 1.60 -19.31 -6.36
C GLY A 244 0.10 -19.50 -6.11
N LEU A 245 -0.74 -18.50 -6.40
CA LEU A 245 -2.18 -18.55 -6.11
C LEU A 245 -3.07 -18.88 -7.31
N GLY A 246 -2.50 -19.27 -8.46
CA GLY A 246 -3.27 -19.58 -9.67
C GLY A 246 -4.41 -20.60 -9.42
N TRP A 247 -4.18 -21.56 -8.51
CA TRP A 247 -5.17 -22.58 -8.15
C TRP A 247 -6.51 -22.02 -7.62
N ILE A 248 -6.54 -20.79 -7.09
CA ILE A 248 -7.77 -20.14 -6.64
C ILE A 248 -8.76 -19.99 -7.81
N ALA A 249 -8.27 -19.61 -8.99
CA ALA A 249 -9.13 -19.50 -10.17
C ALA A 249 -9.64 -20.88 -10.64
N ASP A 250 -8.87 -21.95 -10.49
CA ASP A 250 -9.34 -23.31 -10.78
C ASP A 250 -10.50 -23.72 -9.87
N GLU A 251 -10.40 -23.43 -8.56
CA GLU A 251 -11.45 -23.74 -7.59
C GLU A 251 -12.70 -22.89 -7.81
N LEU A 252 -12.55 -21.60 -8.15
CA LEU A 252 -13.69 -20.74 -8.51
C LEU A 252 -14.42 -21.26 -9.74
N VAL A 253 -13.71 -21.71 -10.76
CA VAL A 253 -14.35 -22.29 -11.95
C VAL A 253 -15.17 -23.54 -11.57
N LYS A 254 -14.63 -24.44 -10.75
CA LYS A 254 -15.37 -25.64 -10.27
C LYS A 254 -16.62 -25.25 -9.47
N ALA A 255 -16.51 -24.22 -8.62
CA ALA A 255 -17.60 -23.73 -7.81
C ALA A 255 -18.74 -23.12 -8.64
N PHE A 256 -18.40 -22.41 -9.73
CA PHE A 256 -19.38 -21.71 -10.56
C PHE A 256 -19.89 -22.51 -11.76
N GLU A 257 -19.20 -23.57 -12.21
CA GLU A 257 -19.63 -24.44 -13.32
C GLU A 257 -21.09 -24.93 -13.17
N PRO A 258 -21.53 -25.45 -12.00
CA PRO A 258 -22.93 -25.85 -11.80
C PRO A 258 -23.92 -24.68 -11.92
N MET A 259 -23.55 -23.49 -11.42
CA MET A 259 -24.41 -22.30 -11.47
C MET A 259 -24.57 -21.79 -12.91
N LEU A 260 -23.48 -21.78 -13.67
CA LEU A 260 -23.51 -21.43 -15.10
C LEU A 260 -24.31 -22.44 -15.93
N ALA A 261 -24.24 -23.73 -15.60
CA ALA A 261 -24.99 -24.77 -16.28
C ALA A 261 -26.52 -24.69 -16.04
N GLN A 262 -26.95 -24.18 -14.89
CA GLN A 262 -28.37 -24.00 -14.57
C GLN A 262 -29.03 -22.85 -15.35
N GLY A 263 -28.27 -21.83 -15.76
CA GLY A 263 -28.74 -20.72 -16.57
C GLY A 263 -29.80 -19.82 -15.90
N GLY A 264 -30.39 -18.91 -16.69
CA GLY A 264 -31.46 -17.99 -16.26
C GLY A 264 -30.97 -16.69 -15.61
N ASN A 265 -31.90 -15.88 -15.09
CA ASN A 265 -31.62 -14.53 -14.53
C ASN A 265 -30.72 -14.53 -13.27
N ARG A 266 -30.32 -15.70 -12.76
CA ARG A 266 -29.38 -15.86 -11.64
C ARG A 266 -27.99 -16.30 -12.09
N ALA A 267 -27.79 -16.55 -13.40
CA ALA A 267 -26.48 -16.89 -13.92
C ALA A 267 -25.54 -15.68 -13.79
N PRO A 268 -24.35 -15.86 -13.20
CA PRO A 268 -23.44 -14.75 -13.02
C PRO A 268 -22.94 -14.20 -14.37
N PRO A 269 -22.57 -12.91 -14.46
CA PRO A 269 -22.27 -12.23 -15.72
C PRO A 269 -20.87 -12.54 -16.28
N PHE A 270 -20.43 -13.80 -16.19
CA PHE A 270 -19.14 -14.25 -16.67
C PHE A 270 -19.24 -15.59 -17.41
N LYS A 271 -18.22 -15.86 -18.22
CA LYS A 271 -18.00 -17.14 -18.89
C LYS A 271 -16.73 -17.79 -18.38
N VAL A 272 -16.70 -19.12 -18.39
CA VAL A 272 -15.47 -19.87 -18.10
C VAL A 272 -14.52 -19.78 -19.29
N VAL A 273 -13.25 -19.49 -19.01
CA VAL A 273 -12.14 -19.59 -19.97
C VAL A 273 -11.30 -20.79 -19.57
N ARG A 274 -11.13 -21.75 -20.48
CA ARG A 274 -10.30 -22.93 -20.25
C ARG A 274 -9.52 -23.27 -21.53
N ASN A 275 -8.19 -23.15 -21.49
CA ASN A 275 -7.30 -23.52 -22.59
C ASN A 275 -5.90 -23.90 -22.05
N ALA A 276 -4.92 -24.03 -22.94
CA ALA A 276 -3.55 -24.39 -22.57
C ALA A 276 -2.90 -23.39 -21.60
N ASN A 277 -3.19 -22.09 -21.75
CA ASN A 277 -2.57 -21.02 -20.99
C ASN A 277 -3.44 -20.54 -19.82
N TRP A 278 -4.77 -20.65 -19.93
CA TRP A 278 -5.71 -19.98 -19.03
C TRP A 278 -6.75 -20.93 -18.45
N VAL A 279 -7.02 -20.81 -17.14
CA VAL A 279 -8.22 -21.32 -16.48
C VAL A 279 -8.79 -20.23 -15.59
N GLY A 280 -10.05 -19.87 -15.78
CA GLY A 280 -10.68 -18.84 -14.95
C GLY A 280 -12.01 -18.37 -15.47
N ILE A 281 -12.40 -17.17 -15.04
CA ILE A 281 -13.62 -16.50 -15.45
C ILE A 281 -13.29 -15.22 -16.21
N GLN A 282 -14.06 -14.94 -17.24
CA GLN A 282 -13.99 -13.72 -18.03
C GLN A 282 -15.38 -13.08 -18.06
N LEU A 283 -15.45 -11.77 -17.94
CA LEU A 283 -16.70 -11.03 -18.06
C LEU A 283 -17.41 -11.34 -19.39
N ALA A 284 -18.72 -11.52 -19.31
CA ALA A 284 -19.60 -11.67 -20.46
C ALA A 284 -20.46 -10.41 -20.57
N ILE A 285 -19.95 -9.37 -21.26
CA ILE A 285 -20.60 -8.05 -21.36
C ILE A 285 -22.02 -8.11 -21.93
N ASP A 286 -22.33 -9.13 -22.73
CA ASP A 286 -23.66 -9.32 -23.33
C ASP A 286 -24.64 -10.06 -22.40
N SER A 287 -24.21 -10.48 -21.20
CA SER A 287 -25.04 -11.20 -20.22
C SER A 287 -26.31 -10.43 -19.86
N GLU A 288 -27.47 -11.08 -19.98
CA GLU A 288 -28.79 -10.52 -19.62
C GLU A 288 -28.89 -10.09 -18.15
N THR A 289 -28.01 -10.58 -17.28
CA THR A 289 -27.93 -10.19 -15.87
C THR A 289 -27.22 -8.86 -15.60
N LEU A 290 -26.52 -8.28 -16.59
CA LEU A 290 -25.95 -6.93 -16.49
C LEU A 290 -26.98 -5.88 -16.91
N SER A 291 -27.16 -4.84 -16.09
CA SER A 291 -28.04 -3.72 -16.44
C SER A 291 -27.47 -2.93 -17.62
N LEU A 292 -28.34 -2.16 -18.31
CA LEU A 292 -27.88 -1.28 -19.40
C LEU A 292 -26.88 -0.22 -18.91
N LYS A 293 -27.00 0.23 -17.65
CA LYS A 293 -26.07 1.17 -17.02
C LYS A 293 -24.69 0.50 -16.88
N ASP A 294 -24.63 -0.69 -16.25
CA ASP A 294 -23.37 -1.42 -16.03
C ASP A 294 -22.65 -1.71 -17.34
N ARG A 295 -23.40 -2.16 -18.36
CA ARG A 295 -22.81 -2.45 -19.68
C ARG A 295 -22.19 -1.22 -20.31
N LYS A 296 -22.81 -0.05 -20.17
CA LYS A 296 -22.31 1.22 -20.71
C LYS A 296 -21.02 1.63 -19.98
N GLU A 297 -21.00 1.53 -18.66
CA GLU A 297 -19.84 1.90 -17.83
C GLU A 297 -18.64 0.97 -18.05
N ILE A 298 -18.88 -0.34 -18.06
CA ILE A 298 -17.83 -1.33 -18.33
C ILE A 298 -17.22 -1.13 -19.73
N LYS A 299 -18.05 -0.84 -20.74
CA LYS A 299 -17.58 -0.52 -22.10
C LYS A 299 -16.81 0.79 -22.13
N ALA A 300 -17.28 1.81 -21.42
CA ALA A 300 -16.58 3.09 -21.32
C ALA A 300 -15.17 2.90 -20.73
N LEU A 301 -15.02 2.05 -19.71
CA LEU A 301 -13.72 1.76 -19.09
C LEU A 301 -12.84 0.77 -19.88
N GLY A 302 -13.36 0.11 -20.92
CA GLY A 302 -12.63 -0.91 -21.69
C GLY A 302 -12.48 -2.26 -20.97
N PHE A 303 -13.39 -2.55 -20.03
CA PHE A 303 -13.34 -3.76 -19.20
C PHE A 303 -14.26 -4.88 -19.70
N GLU A 304 -14.68 -4.84 -20.97
CA GLU A 304 -15.65 -5.80 -21.54
C GLU A 304 -15.15 -7.24 -21.49
N THR A 305 -13.83 -7.41 -21.45
CA THR A 305 -13.16 -8.71 -21.41
C THR A 305 -12.34 -8.92 -20.15
N ALA A 306 -12.66 -8.18 -19.08
CA ALA A 306 -12.01 -8.32 -17.79
C ALA A 306 -11.98 -9.78 -17.35
N MET A 307 -10.87 -10.20 -16.74
CA MET A 307 -10.58 -11.61 -16.52
C MET A 307 -9.96 -11.81 -15.14
N PHE A 308 -10.42 -12.85 -14.45
CA PHE A 308 -9.82 -13.40 -13.26
C PHE A 308 -9.42 -14.85 -13.55
N ALA A 309 -8.13 -15.13 -13.70
CA ALA A 309 -7.66 -16.42 -14.20
C ALA A 309 -6.30 -16.85 -13.67
N HIS A 310 -6.10 -18.16 -13.66
CA HIS A 310 -4.83 -18.83 -13.56
C HIS A 310 -4.12 -18.78 -14.91
N HIS A 311 -2.94 -18.18 -14.97
CA HIS A 311 -2.01 -18.41 -16.07
C HIS A 311 -1.19 -19.68 -15.81
N ARG A 312 -1.62 -20.80 -16.41
CA ARG A 312 -1.11 -22.15 -16.10
C ARG A 312 0.41 -22.29 -16.28
N PRO A 313 1.05 -21.72 -17.32
CA PRO A 313 2.49 -21.86 -17.50
C PRO A 313 3.32 -21.20 -16.39
N SER A 314 2.82 -20.10 -15.80
CA SER A 314 3.55 -19.40 -14.73
C SER A 314 3.04 -19.69 -13.32
N GLY A 315 1.88 -20.34 -13.17
CA GLY A 315 1.27 -20.58 -11.85
C GLY A 315 0.65 -19.34 -11.21
N LYS A 316 0.65 -18.19 -11.90
CA LYS A 316 0.21 -16.91 -11.36
C LYS A 316 -1.32 -16.79 -11.40
N LEU A 317 -1.89 -16.22 -10.36
CA LEU A 317 -3.26 -15.71 -10.37
C LEU A 317 -3.26 -14.31 -10.98
N ILE A 318 -4.21 -14.03 -11.87
CA ILE A 318 -4.23 -12.79 -12.64
C ILE A 318 -5.62 -12.19 -12.61
N LEU A 319 -5.70 -10.93 -12.18
CA LEU A 319 -6.84 -10.05 -12.39
C LEU A 319 -6.44 -9.02 -13.44
N ALA A 320 -7.09 -9.02 -14.60
CA ALA A 320 -6.76 -8.12 -15.70
C ALA A 320 -8.00 -7.40 -16.23
N SER A 321 -7.80 -6.13 -16.60
CA SER A 321 -8.77 -5.28 -17.32
C SER A 321 -9.34 -5.92 -18.59
N GLY A 322 -8.55 -6.76 -19.27
CA GLY A 322 -8.97 -7.45 -20.47
C GLY A 322 -8.11 -8.66 -20.81
N LYS A 323 -8.69 -9.65 -21.48
CA LYS A 323 -7.97 -10.84 -21.93
C LYS A 323 -6.81 -10.50 -22.88
N ALA A 324 -7.01 -9.55 -23.79
CA ALA A 324 -5.97 -9.15 -24.76
C ALA A 324 -4.74 -8.54 -24.06
N PHE A 325 -4.97 -7.74 -23.01
CA PHE A 325 -3.89 -7.19 -22.19
C PHE A 325 -3.18 -8.32 -21.42
N ALA A 326 -3.93 -9.23 -20.80
CA ALA A 326 -3.35 -10.38 -20.10
C ALA A 326 -2.49 -11.26 -21.04
N ASP A 327 -2.96 -11.56 -22.26
CA ASP A 327 -2.18 -12.30 -23.25
C ASP A 327 -0.88 -11.56 -23.64
N LYS A 328 -0.97 -10.23 -23.85
CA LYS A 328 0.20 -9.37 -24.16
C LYS A 328 1.29 -9.50 -23.09
N LEU A 329 0.94 -9.68 -21.82
CA LEU A 329 1.92 -9.84 -20.74
C LEU A 329 2.77 -11.12 -20.84
N PHE A 330 2.30 -12.18 -21.49
CA PHE A 330 3.04 -13.44 -21.61
C PHE A 330 3.56 -13.74 -23.02
N LEU A 331 3.16 -12.95 -24.02
CA LEU A 331 3.71 -13.03 -25.36
C LEU A 331 5.11 -12.37 -25.46
N PRO A 332 5.97 -12.84 -26.38
CA PRO A 332 7.25 -12.18 -26.68
C PRO A 332 7.05 -10.72 -27.07
N LYS A 333 7.75 -9.81 -26.38
CA LYS A 333 7.69 -8.37 -26.59
C LYS A 333 8.96 -7.68 -26.06
N PRO A 334 9.25 -6.44 -26.50
CA PRO A 334 10.19 -5.59 -25.79
C PRO A 334 9.70 -5.40 -24.34
N GLY A 335 10.52 -5.76 -23.37
CA GLY A 335 10.21 -5.61 -21.95
C GLY A 335 10.56 -4.21 -21.43
N LEU A 336 10.04 -3.86 -20.25
CA LEU A 336 10.26 -2.58 -19.57
C LEU A 336 11.75 -2.22 -19.41
N ALA A 337 12.65 -3.20 -19.20
CA ALA A 337 14.09 -2.93 -19.14
C ALA A 337 14.69 -2.36 -20.44
N GLN A 338 13.98 -2.45 -21.56
CA GLN A 338 14.39 -1.87 -22.84
C GLN A 338 13.81 -0.47 -23.07
N ASP A 339 12.88 -0.03 -22.22
CA ASP A 339 12.21 1.25 -22.34
C ASP A 339 13.16 2.42 -22.00
N PRO A 340 13.30 3.44 -22.87
CA PRO A 340 14.18 4.57 -22.61
C PRO A 340 13.79 5.42 -21.40
N ALA A 341 12.48 5.62 -21.15
CA ALA A 341 11.99 6.41 -20.03
C ALA A 341 12.24 5.68 -18.71
N PHE A 342 12.02 4.37 -18.68
CA PHE A 342 12.37 3.51 -17.55
C PHE A 342 13.88 3.56 -17.26
N ARG A 343 14.74 3.34 -18.25
CA ARG A 343 16.21 3.38 -18.07
C ARG A 343 16.69 4.71 -17.52
N LYS A 344 16.11 5.81 -18.02
CA LYS A 344 16.42 7.16 -17.53
C LYS A 344 15.99 7.33 -16.07
N THR A 345 14.80 6.88 -15.73
CA THR A 345 14.21 7.01 -14.38
C THR A 345 14.94 6.16 -13.35
N MET A 346 15.28 4.92 -13.70
CA MET A 346 15.94 3.95 -12.81
C MET A 346 17.46 4.07 -12.79
N ALA A 347 18.04 5.10 -13.43
CA ALA A 347 19.48 5.27 -13.52
C ALA A 347 20.14 5.33 -12.13
N GLY A 348 21.05 4.38 -11.87
CA GLY A 348 21.78 4.24 -10.61
C GLY A 348 20.98 3.59 -9.47
N LEU A 349 19.78 3.05 -9.74
CA LEU A 349 19.06 2.19 -8.81
C LEU A 349 19.48 0.71 -9.00
N PRO A 350 19.37 -0.13 -7.97
CA PRO A 350 19.57 -1.58 -8.12
C PRO A 350 18.55 -2.20 -9.09
N MET A 351 18.96 -3.24 -9.82
CA MET A 351 18.09 -3.98 -10.75
C MET A 351 17.62 -5.33 -10.17
N GLU A 352 17.87 -5.52 -8.88
CA GLU A 352 17.42 -6.63 -8.05
C GLU A 352 17.03 -6.09 -6.68
N GLY A 353 16.16 -6.81 -5.98
CA GLY A 353 15.66 -6.40 -4.68
C GLY A 353 14.47 -7.24 -4.25
N MET A 354 13.79 -6.76 -3.23
CA MET A 354 12.53 -7.31 -2.72
C MET A 354 11.32 -6.51 -3.22
N GLY A 355 11.54 -5.30 -3.74
CA GLY A 355 10.48 -4.49 -4.32
C GLY A 355 11.02 -3.49 -5.33
N LEU A 356 10.24 -3.25 -6.38
CA LEU A 356 10.45 -2.24 -7.41
C LEU A 356 9.14 -1.50 -7.64
N SER A 357 9.20 -0.19 -7.73
CA SER A 357 8.11 0.62 -8.28
C SER A 357 8.63 1.57 -9.33
N TYR A 358 7.82 1.81 -10.35
CA TYR A 358 8.10 2.74 -11.44
C TYR A 358 6.80 3.39 -11.90
N ALA A 359 6.81 4.71 -12.03
CA ALA A 359 5.76 5.49 -12.64
C ALA A 359 6.36 6.37 -13.74
N SER A 360 5.77 6.33 -14.93
CA SER A 360 6.27 7.01 -16.11
C SER A 360 5.99 8.52 -16.06
N PRO A 361 6.73 9.33 -16.84
CA PRO A 361 6.38 10.75 -17.03
C PRO A 361 4.96 10.95 -17.58
N VAL A 362 4.49 10.03 -18.42
CA VAL A 362 3.15 10.08 -19.05
C VAL A 362 2.09 9.87 -17.99
N PHE A 363 2.27 8.87 -17.11
CA PHE A 363 1.37 8.60 -15.99
C PHE A 363 1.16 9.84 -15.12
N PHE A 364 2.24 10.45 -14.63
CA PHE A 364 2.16 11.65 -13.79
C PHE A 364 1.56 12.85 -14.54
N SER A 365 1.85 13.00 -15.83
CA SER A 365 1.26 14.06 -16.67
C SER A 365 -0.26 13.88 -16.77
N SER A 366 -0.72 12.65 -16.98
CA SER A 366 -2.14 12.30 -17.07
C SER A 366 -2.86 12.50 -15.75
N LEU A 367 -2.31 11.97 -14.64
CA LEU A 367 -2.87 12.14 -13.30
C LEU A 367 -3.00 13.62 -12.92
N ARG A 368 -1.95 14.41 -13.16
CA ARG A 368 -1.98 15.86 -12.93
C ARG A 368 -3.06 16.57 -13.76
N LYS A 369 -3.28 16.14 -15.01
CA LYS A 369 -4.33 16.72 -15.88
C LYS A 369 -5.73 16.41 -15.33
N ILE A 370 -5.95 15.19 -14.85
CA ILE A 370 -7.22 14.77 -14.24
C ILE A 370 -7.49 15.56 -12.96
N LEU A 371 -6.56 15.53 -12.00
CA LEU A 371 -6.73 16.20 -10.70
C LEU A 371 -7.00 17.69 -10.82
N ARG A 372 -6.33 18.37 -11.76
CA ARG A 372 -6.59 19.79 -12.04
C ARG A 372 -7.98 20.02 -12.62
N LYS A 373 -8.44 19.15 -13.52
CA LYS A 373 -9.78 19.26 -14.10
C LYS A 373 -10.87 19.02 -13.05
N THR A 374 -10.68 18.03 -12.16
CA THR A 374 -11.56 17.81 -11.00
C THR A 374 -11.64 19.05 -10.12
N ASN A 375 -10.48 19.62 -9.76
CA ASN A 375 -10.41 20.83 -8.95
C ASN A 375 -11.06 22.07 -9.63
N GLU A 376 -10.97 22.18 -10.96
CA GLU A 376 -11.64 23.23 -11.75
C GLU A 376 -13.17 23.05 -11.75
N LEU A 377 -13.68 21.82 -11.69
CA LEU A 377 -15.12 21.52 -11.69
C LEU A 377 -15.75 21.63 -10.29
N GLU A 378 -15.02 21.32 -9.22
CA GLU A 378 -15.51 21.42 -7.84
C GLU A 378 -15.50 22.86 -7.29
N ASN A 379 -14.61 23.73 -7.77
CA ASN A 379 -14.44 25.06 -7.20
C ASN A 379 -15.11 26.19 -8.01
N ASP A 380 -16.34 26.53 -7.64
CA ASP A 380 -16.98 27.83 -7.94
C ASP A 380 -16.62 28.92 -6.89
N MET A 381 -15.84 28.59 -5.86
CA MET A 381 -15.35 29.53 -4.83
C MET A 381 -13.83 29.77 -4.96
N GLN A 382 -13.44 31.01 -5.28
CA GLN A 382 -12.08 31.42 -5.65
C GLN A 382 -10.97 31.20 -4.59
N GLY A 383 -11.30 30.81 -3.35
CA GLY A 383 -10.34 30.65 -2.24
C GLY A 383 -9.76 29.24 -2.08
N GLU A 384 -10.57 28.19 -2.23
CA GLU A 384 -10.16 26.80 -2.01
C GLU A 384 -9.39 26.22 -3.22
N SER A 385 -9.75 26.66 -4.44
CA SER A 385 -9.05 26.32 -5.69
C SER A 385 -7.56 26.67 -5.66
N PHE A 386 -7.18 27.76 -4.99
CA PHE A 386 -5.78 28.19 -4.87
C PHE A 386 -4.96 27.26 -3.95
N VAL A 387 -5.55 26.79 -2.85
CA VAL A 387 -4.87 25.91 -1.89
C VAL A 387 -4.70 24.51 -2.48
N VAL A 388 -5.76 23.97 -3.10
CA VAL A 388 -5.71 22.66 -3.77
C VAL A 388 -4.79 22.71 -5.00
N GLY A 389 -4.88 23.77 -5.83
CA GLY A 389 -3.99 23.97 -6.96
C GLY A 389 -2.52 24.09 -6.57
N THR A 390 -2.23 24.77 -5.44
CA THR A 390 -0.87 24.86 -4.89
C THR A 390 -0.39 23.51 -4.37
N MET A 391 -1.24 22.74 -3.69
CA MET A 391 -0.90 21.39 -3.21
C MET A 391 -0.65 20.42 -4.37
N LEU A 392 -1.46 20.48 -5.43
CA LEU A 392 -1.26 19.71 -6.66
C LEU A 392 0.02 20.09 -7.38
N ASP A 393 0.35 21.38 -7.48
CA ASP A 393 1.61 21.84 -8.08
C ASP A 393 2.84 21.47 -7.23
N LEU A 394 2.68 21.41 -5.91
CA LEU A 394 3.72 20.96 -4.98
C LEU A 394 3.96 19.44 -5.11
N THR A 395 2.91 18.63 -5.22
CA THR A 395 3.01 17.16 -5.27
C THR A 395 3.36 16.66 -6.67
N PHE A 396 2.72 17.21 -7.71
CA PHE A 396 2.87 16.79 -9.11
C PHE A 396 3.36 17.95 -9.98
N PRO A 397 4.67 18.27 -10.03
CA PRO A 397 5.17 19.44 -10.75
C PRO A 397 4.87 19.41 -12.26
N LYS A 398 4.82 20.60 -12.89
CA LYS A 398 4.47 20.76 -14.33
C LYS A 398 5.39 19.98 -15.26
N ASN A 399 6.64 19.80 -14.84
CA ASN A 399 7.63 18.99 -15.52
C ASN A 399 7.54 17.56 -14.97
N ALA A 400 6.41 16.90 -15.20
CA ALA A 400 6.19 15.52 -14.80
C ALA A 400 7.34 14.65 -15.33
N ARG A 401 8.09 14.07 -14.41
CA ARG A 401 9.20 13.15 -14.68
C ARG A 401 8.81 11.76 -14.22
N GLY A 402 9.50 10.75 -14.71
CA GLY A 402 9.36 9.43 -14.15
C GLY A 402 9.88 9.39 -12.73
N GLU A 403 9.26 8.56 -11.91
CA GLU A 403 9.72 8.24 -10.56
C GLU A 403 9.90 6.73 -10.44
N GLY A 404 10.87 6.32 -9.65
CA GLY A 404 11.09 4.91 -9.40
C GLY A 404 11.78 4.68 -8.08
N SER A 405 11.46 3.55 -7.45
CA SER A 405 12.06 3.13 -6.18
C SER A 405 12.38 1.65 -6.18
N VAL A 406 13.38 1.30 -5.38
CA VAL A 406 13.83 -0.07 -5.16
C VAL A 406 14.06 -0.29 -3.67
N SER A 407 13.48 -1.36 -3.16
CA SER A 407 13.73 -1.88 -1.81
C SER A 407 14.63 -3.11 -1.93
N THR A 408 15.73 -3.14 -1.19
CA THR A 408 16.71 -4.24 -1.21
C THR A 408 17.22 -4.55 0.20
N THR A 409 17.66 -5.78 0.42
CA THR A 409 18.41 -6.14 1.64
C THR A 409 19.90 -5.93 1.46
N THR A 410 20.58 -5.68 2.57
CA THR A 410 22.02 -5.78 2.75
C THR A 410 22.30 -6.84 3.82
N LYS A 411 23.58 -7.15 4.09
CA LYS A 411 23.95 -8.10 5.16
C LYS A 411 23.38 -7.69 6.53
N ASN A 412 23.32 -6.39 6.83
CA ASN A 412 23.03 -5.86 8.17
C ASN A 412 21.82 -4.90 8.18
N GLY A 413 20.94 -4.97 7.18
CA GLY A 413 19.85 -4.01 7.11
C GLY A 413 19.09 -3.96 5.79
N MET A 414 18.20 -2.98 5.69
CA MET A 414 17.31 -2.78 4.55
C MET A 414 17.58 -1.40 3.95
N LEU A 415 17.73 -1.36 2.63
CA LEU A 415 18.00 -0.15 1.87
C LEU A 415 16.84 0.14 0.92
N PHE A 416 16.33 1.36 0.99
CA PHE A 416 15.33 1.91 0.10
C PHE A 416 15.98 3.02 -0.71
N VAL A 417 15.96 2.90 -2.03
CA VAL A 417 16.55 3.90 -2.92
C VAL A 417 15.48 4.35 -3.91
N ALA A 418 15.27 5.65 -4.04
CA ALA A 418 14.31 6.21 -4.97
C ALA A 418 14.92 7.36 -5.77
N ASN A 419 14.54 7.44 -7.04
CA ASN A 419 14.71 8.62 -7.85
C ASN A 419 13.34 9.30 -7.96
N SER A 420 13.13 10.45 -7.31
CA SER A 420 11.88 11.24 -7.40
C SER A 420 12.10 12.72 -7.70
N ALA A 421 11.02 13.45 -7.98
CA ALA A 421 11.06 14.90 -8.20
C ALA A 421 11.42 15.66 -6.93
N HIS A 422 11.14 15.08 -5.76
CA HIS A 422 11.21 15.74 -4.47
C HIS A 422 12.31 15.18 -3.58
N SER A 423 12.92 16.08 -2.80
CA SER A 423 13.84 15.70 -1.74
C SER A 423 13.08 15.20 -0.52
N LEU A 424 13.67 14.26 0.25
CA LEU A 424 13.19 13.89 1.58
C LEU A 424 13.07 15.09 2.54
N LYS A 425 13.66 16.24 2.25
CA LYS A 425 13.57 17.45 3.08
C LYS A 425 12.13 17.87 3.37
N GLY A 426 11.24 17.79 2.38
CA GLY A 426 9.82 18.12 2.55
C GLY A 426 9.12 17.12 3.46
N SER A 427 9.33 15.82 3.23
CA SER A 427 8.79 14.75 4.06
C SER A 427 9.30 14.82 5.50
N MET A 428 10.59 15.07 5.70
CA MET A 428 11.21 15.20 7.03
C MET A 428 10.67 16.40 7.81
N ALA A 429 10.42 17.53 7.15
CA ALA A 429 9.82 18.70 7.80
C ALA A 429 8.40 18.39 8.32
N MET A 430 7.68 17.49 7.67
CA MET A 430 6.35 17.03 8.11
C MET A 430 6.41 15.83 9.08
N SER A 431 7.47 15.02 9.04
CA SER A 431 7.55 13.71 9.73
C SER A 431 8.48 13.67 10.95
N LEU A 432 8.81 14.82 11.57
CA LEU A 432 9.77 14.94 12.69
C LEU A 432 9.44 14.08 13.94
N ALA A 433 8.34 13.30 13.94
CA ALA A 433 7.91 12.48 15.07
C ALA A 433 8.13 10.95 14.91
N SER A 434 8.53 10.42 13.73
CA SER A 434 8.70 8.95 13.58
C SER A 434 9.66 8.54 12.44
N PRO A 435 10.76 7.81 12.74
CA PRO A 435 11.62 7.17 11.74
C PRO A 435 10.88 6.17 10.83
N MET A 436 9.79 5.57 11.33
CA MET A 436 8.95 4.64 10.56
C MET A 436 8.17 5.35 9.45
N LEU A 437 7.67 6.56 9.70
CA LEU A 437 7.02 7.37 8.66
C LEU A 437 7.99 7.76 7.55
N MET A 438 9.31 7.81 7.81
CA MET A 438 10.29 8.06 6.76
C MET A 438 10.49 6.84 5.87
N ALA A 439 10.70 5.65 6.44
CA ALA A 439 10.83 4.40 5.67
C ALA A 439 9.54 4.09 4.90
N GLY A 440 8.39 4.24 5.58
CA GLY A 440 7.07 4.23 4.97
C GLY A 440 6.98 5.22 3.81
N ALA A 441 7.15 6.53 4.03
CA ALA A 441 6.97 7.55 2.99
C ALA A 441 7.83 7.34 1.72
N SER A 442 8.96 6.63 1.79
CA SER A 442 9.78 6.29 0.61
C SER A 442 9.27 5.09 -0.21
N VAL A 443 8.58 4.15 0.42
CA VAL A 443 7.84 3.06 -0.23
C VAL A 443 6.45 3.55 -0.67
N PHE A 444 5.84 4.40 0.16
CA PHE A 444 4.51 4.97 -0.03
C PHE A 444 4.46 6.14 -1.01
N SER A 445 5.57 6.74 -1.45
CA SER A 445 5.50 7.87 -2.40
C SER A 445 4.96 7.49 -3.79
N VAL A 446 5.09 6.23 -4.20
CA VAL A 446 4.42 5.70 -5.41
C VAL A 446 3.04 5.11 -5.08
N ASN A 447 2.85 4.49 -3.91
CA ASN A 447 1.53 4.01 -3.46
C ASN A 447 0.55 5.14 -3.11
N ARG A 448 1.01 6.36 -2.78
CA ARG A 448 0.14 7.53 -2.55
C ARG A 448 -0.65 7.93 -3.80
N ALA A 449 -0.12 7.65 -5.00
CA ALA A 449 -0.88 7.85 -6.23
C ALA A 449 -2.10 6.89 -6.35
N ILE A 450 -2.13 5.82 -5.54
CA ILE A 450 -3.25 4.88 -5.40
C ILE A 450 -4.19 5.31 -4.26
N GLU A 451 -3.67 5.90 -3.18
CA GLU A 451 -4.47 6.45 -2.06
C GLU A 451 -5.17 7.78 -2.40
N ASP A 452 -4.68 8.56 -3.37
CA ASP A 452 -5.32 9.79 -3.86
C ASP A 452 -6.48 9.53 -4.85
N PHE A 453 -6.88 8.27 -5.07
CA PHE A 453 -8.17 8.00 -5.68
C PHE A 453 -9.26 8.30 -4.64
N PRO A 454 -10.29 9.11 -4.97
CA PRO A 454 -11.42 9.29 -4.07
C PRO A 454 -11.95 7.90 -3.70
N GLU A 455 -12.15 7.65 -2.40
CA GLU A 455 -12.81 6.43 -1.95
C GLU A 455 -14.08 6.25 -2.78
N PRO A 456 -14.36 5.05 -3.32
CA PRO A 456 -15.65 4.79 -3.91
C PRO A 456 -16.68 5.02 -2.81
N VAL A 457 -17.53 6.03 -3.05
CA VAL A 457 -18.72 6.37 -2.28
C VAL A 457 -19.31 5.12 -1.66
N GLU A 458 -19.54 5.14 -0.34
CA GLU A 458 -20.29 4.12 0.40
C GLU A 458 -21.61 3.83 -0.31
N VAL A 459 -21.62 2.80 -1.16
CA VAL A 459 -22.83 2.27 -1.77
C VAL A 459 -22.86 0.78 -1.44
N PHE A 460 -23.01 0.45 -0.17
CA PHE A 460 -23.61 -0.81 0.30
C PHE A 460 -24.05 -0.70 1.77
N GLU A 461 -24.79 0.36 2.10
CA GLU A 461 -25.74 0.33 3.23
C GLU A 461 -27.06 0.92 2.76
N GLN A 462 -27.87 0.11 2.07
CA GLN A 462 -29.31 0.35 2.00
C GLN A 462 -30.08 -0.94 2.33
N ASP A 463 -30.91 -0.78 3.35
CA ASP A 463 -32.13 -1.53 3.64
C ASP A 463 -32.01 -2.95 4.20
N LEU A 464 -31.47 -3.04 5.43
CA LEU A 464 -32.01 -3.99 6.39
C LEU A 464 -33.26 -3.35 7.05
N PRO A 465 -34.46 -3.95 6.95
CA PRO A 465 -35.64 -3.40 7.60
C PRO A 465 -35.48 -3.44 9.13
N ASP A 466 -35.61 -2.26 9.72
CA ASP A 466 -35.59 -1.99 11.15
C ASP A 466 -36.64 -2.87 11.88
N ALA A 467 -36.17 -3.82 12.69
CA ALA A 467 -37.02 -4.64 13.54
C ALA A 467 -37.42 -3.81 14.77
N GLY A 468 -38.31 -2.84 14.53
CA GLY A 468 -38.99 -2.08 15.57
C GLY A 468 -39.86 -3.01 16.42
N HIS A 469 -39.37 -3.31 17.63
CA HIS A 469 -40.15 -3.85 18.73
C HIS A 469 -41.29 -2.88 19.08
N ASP A 470 -42.51 -3.16 18.63
CA ASP A 470 -43.72 -2.61 19.22
C ASP A 470 -44.27 -3.60 20.25
N HIS A 471 -43.95 -3.35 21.52
CA HIS A 471 -44.72 -3.86 22.65
C HIS A 471 -45.61 -2.74 23.15
N ARG A 472 -46.89 -2.75 22.78
CA ARG A 472 -48.02 -2.60 23.71
C ARG A 472 -49.39 -2.82 23.04
N GLU A 473 -50.22 -3.56 23.79
CA GLU A 473 -51.69 -3.64 23.72
C GLU A 473 -52.32 -4.37 22.53
N PHE A 474 -52.64 -5.65 22.73
CA PHE A 474 -54.05 -6.04 22.79
C PHE A 474 -54.26 -7.11 23.87
N GLU A 475 -54.99 -6.70 24.90
CA GLU A 475 -55.56 -7.54 25.93
C GLU A 475 -56.50 -8.62 25.38
N ARG A 476 -56.58 -9.72 26.13
CA ARG A 476 -57.73 -10.62 26.35
C ARG A 476 -58.28 -11.37 25.13
N ILE A 477 -58.26 -12.70 25.25
CA ILE A 477 -59.43 -13.48 25.73
C ILE A 477 -58.92 -14.87 26.15
N GLY A 478 -59.34 -15.30 27.34
CA GLY A 478 -59.20 -16.66 27.85
C GLY A 478 -59.42 -16.65 29.35
N ASP A 479 -60.71 -16.67 29.74
CA ASP A 479 -61.30 -16.97 31.06
C ASP A 479 -60.64 -16.45 32.35
#